data_AF-A0A954KUM8-F1
#
_entry.id   AF-A0A954KUM8-F1
#
_cell.length_a   1.000
_cell.length_b   1.000
_cell.length_c   1.000
_cell.angle_alpha   90.00
_cell.angle_beta   90.00
_cell.angle_gamma   90.00
#
_symmetry.space_group_name_H-M   'P 1'
#
loop_
_entity.id
_entity.type
_entity.pdbx_description
1 polymer ?
#
loop_
_entity_poly.entity_id
_entity_poly.type
_entity_poly.pdbx_seq_one_letter_code
_entity_poly.pdbx_strand_id
1 'polypeptide(L)'
;VVEGTNDIEFLRRLSAILHRADPSIPDLGQLELDHQLIFVPFGGGHVRAWSERLAPLNLPEFHLYDHELPPETEHRQAAADCVNQRANCQAVLTRKRSLENYLHPQAIETAGSCSISFDDFDCVAEITAKCLYQQGVINQPWELHSQRARSRMANRAKRWLNTIAVNAMTPELFRARDPDDELIGWLRLMAQMMAKSPTHFTQETE
;
A
#
# COMPACT_ATOMS: atom_id res chain seq x y z
N VAL A 1 -9.38 3.42 -2.25
CA VAL A 1 -9.13 2.62 -3.48
C VAL A 1 -7.63 2.36 -3.57
N VAL A 2 -7.26 1.09 -3.78
CA VAL A 2 -5.85 0.63 -3.84
C VAL A 2 -5.68 -0.41 -4.95
N GLU A 3 -4.45 -0.74 -5.34
CA GLU A 3 -4.19 -1.60 -6.50
C GLU A 3 -4.58 -3.06 -6.25
N GLY A 4 -4.29 -3.57 -5.06
CA GLY A 4 -4.51 -4.96 -4.72
C GLY A 4 -4.69 -5.23 -3.23
N THR A 5 -4.94 -6.50 -2.93
CA THR A 5 -5.13 -6.96 -1.56
C THR A 5 -3.88 -6.84 -0.71
N ASN A 6 -2.70 -6.91 -1.30
CA ASN A 6 -1.44 -6.71 -0.56
C ASN A 6 -1.37 -5.28 0.03
N ASP A 7 -1.82 -4.27 -0.71
CA ASP A 7 -1.82 -2.88 -0.27
C ASP A 7 -2.77 -2.68 0.92
N ILE A 8 -3.93 -3.36 0.88
CA ILE A 8 -4.89 -3.39 2.00
C ILE A 8 -4.22 -3.98 3.24
N GLU A 9 -3.57 -5.14 3.11
CA GLU A 9 -2.92 -5.81 4.24
C GLU A 9 -1.80 -4.95 4.85
N PHE A 10 -1.05 -4.24 4.00
CA PHE A 10 -0.01 -3.30 4.41
C PHE A 10 -0.60 -2.13 5.17
N LEU A 11 -1.56 -1.41 4.59
CA LEU A 11 -2.17 -0.21 5.17
C LEU A 11 -2.85 -0.53 6.51
N ARG A 12 -3.55 -1.66 6.62
CA ARG A 12 -4.16 -2.10 7.89
C ARG A 12 -3.13 -2.34 8.99
N ARG A 13 -2.00 -3.00 8.68
CA ARG A 13 -0.95 -3.27 9.67
C ARG A 13 -0.16 -2.03 10.03
N LEU A 14 0.24 -1.25 9.03
CA LEU A 14 0.92 0.03 9.20
C LEU A 14 0.12 0.95 10.12
N SER A 15 -1.16 1.19 9.79
CA SER A 15 -2.01 2.09 10.56
C SER A 15 -2.20 1.61 11.99
N ALA A 16 -2.42 0.31 12.22
CA ALA A 16 -2.51 -0.25 13.57
C ALA A 16 -1.19 -0.12 14.36
N ILE A 17 -0.02 -0.31 13.72
CA ILE A 17 1.30 -0.13 14.37
C ILE A 17 1.48 1.33 14.79
N LEU A 18 1.19 2.27 13.90
CA LEU A 18 1.34 3.70 14.16
C LEU A 18 0.32 4.21 15.19
N HIS A 19 -0.94 3.77 15.10
CA HIS A 19 -2.01 4.13 16.06
C HIS A 19 -1.66 3.73 17.50
N ARG A 20 -1.04 2.56 17.71
CA ARG A 20 -0.60 2.14 19.05
C ARG A 20 0.44 3.08 19.66
N ALA A 21 1.26 3.73 18.84
CA ALA A 21 2.27 4.68 19.30
C ALA A 21 1.73 6.12 19.39
N ASP A 22 0.81 6.49 18.49
CA ASP A 22 0.15 7.79 18.44
C ASP A 22 -1.34 7.60 18.10
N PRO A 23 -2.24 7.61 19.11
CA PRO A 23 -3.67 7.44 18.91
C PRO A 23 -4.36 8.49 18.03
N SER A 24 -3.68 9.59 17.67
CA SER A 24 -4.20 10.58 16.71
C SER A 24 -4.17 10.08 15.26
N ILE A 25 -3.38 9.04 14.97
CA ILE A 25 -3.34 8.39 13.66
C ILE A 25 -4.48 7.35 13.61
N PRO A 26 -5.35 7.34 12.57
CA PRO A 26 -6.43 6.36 12.52
C PRO A 26 -5.93 4.93 12.33
N ASP A 27 -6.55 3.96 13.01
CA ASP A 27 -6.41 2.54 12.70
C ASP A 27 -7.39 2.17 11.58
N LEU A 28 -6.90 2.00 10.35
CA LEU A 28 -7.76 1.74 9.19
C LEU A 28 -8.43 0.36 9.27
N GLY A 29 -7.83 -0.61 9.97
CA GLY A 29 -8.42 -1.92 10.18
C GLY A 29 -9.63 -1.85 11.10
N GLN A 30 -9.54 -1.07 12.18
CA GLN A 30 -10.66 -0.83 13.07
C GLN A 30 -11.76 -0.02 12.40
N LEU A 31 -11.41 1.03 11.64
CA LEU A 31 -12.40 1.84 10.91
C LEU A 31 -13.18 1.04 9.86
N GLU A 32 -12.56 0.04 9.22
CA GLU A 32 -13.26 -0.87 8.32
C GLU A 32 -14.23 -1.79 9.08
N LEU A 33 -13.83 -2.31 10.25
CA LEU A 33 -14.70 -3.11 11.12
C LEU A 33 -15.89 -2.31 11.67
N ASP A 34 -15.67 -1.03 11.97
CA ASP A 34 -16.69 -0.10 12.44
C ASP A 34 -17.57 0.45 11.31
N HIS A 35 -17.41 -0.06 10.08
CA HIS A 35 -18.17 0.35 8.89
C HIS A 35 -18.02 1.84 8.52
N GLN A 36 -16.92 2.48 8.95
CA GLN A 36 -16.64 3.89 8.67
C GLN A 36 -15.89 4.09 7.34
N LEU A 37 -15.23 3.05 6.85
CA LEU A 37 -14.60 3.02 5.52
C LEU A 37 -14.66 1.60 4.93
N ILE A 38 -14.37 1.48 3.64
CA ILE A 38 -14.16 0.20 2.97
C ILE A 38 -12.97 0.28 2.03
N PHE A 39 -12.15 -0.77 1.99
CA PHE A 39 -11.12 -0.89 0.96
C PHE A 39 -11.69 -1.45 -0.34
N VAL A 40 -11.38 -0.78 -1.46
CA VAL A 40 -11.72 -1.23 -2.81
C VAL A 40 -10.43 -1.53 -3.58
N PRO A 41 -10.06 -2.81 -3.75
CA PRO A 41 -8.93 -3.20 -4.59
C PRO A 41 -9.36 -3.29 -6.07
N PHE A 42 -8.57 -2.69 -6.98
CA PHE A 42 -8.91 -2.71 -8.41
C PHE A 42 -8.26 -3.85 -9.22
N GLY A 43 -7.35 -4.62 -8.63
CA GLY A 43 -6.95 -5.95 -9.11
C GLY A 43 -6.00 -5.98 -10.32
N GLY A 44 -5.08 -5.01 -10.45
CA GLY A 44 -4.03 -5.04 -11.50
C GLY A 44 -4.53 -4.81 -12.93
N GLY A 45 -5.64 -4.08 -13.09
CA GLY A 45 -6.15 -3.62 -14.39
C GLY A 45 -5.73 -2.20 -14.74
N HIS A 46 -6.27 -1.67 -15.84
CA HIS A 46 -5.95 -0.31 -16.30
C HIS A 46 -6.45 0.73 -15.27
N VAL A 47 -5.52 1.40 -14.57
CA VAL A 47 -5.80 2.35 -13.48
C VAL A 47 -6.84 3.42 -13.86
N ARG A 48 -6.80 3.90 -15.11
CA ARG A 48 -7.80 4.86 -15.64
C ARG A 48 -9.25 4.35 -15.61
N ALA A 49 -9.48 3.04 -15.72
CA ALA A 49 -10.84 2.51 -15.65
C ALA A 49 -11.47 2.72 -14.26
N TRP A 50 -10.64 2.93 -13.23
CA TRP A 50 -11.05 3.11 -11.85
C TRP A 50 -11.06 4.56 -11.38
N SER A 51 -10.50 5.50 -12.15
CA SER A 51 -10.46 6.93 -11.77
C SER A 51 -11.86 7.55 -11.67
N GLU A 52 -12.83 7.02 -12.43
CA GLU A 52 -14.21 7.50 -12.46
C GLU A 52 -15.24 6.43 -12.06
N ARG A 53 -14.81 5.19 -11.80
CA ARG A 53 -15.72 4.05 -11.63
C ARG A 53 -16.70 4.23 -10.46
N LEU A 54 -16.23 4.85 -9.39
CA LEU A 54 -17.01 5.10 -8.18
C LEU A 54 -17.65 6.48 -8.15
N ALA A 55 -17.36 7.35 -9.12
CA ALA A 55 -17.92 8.71 -9.18
C ALA A 55 -19.47 8.75 -9.10
N PRO A 56 -20.24 7.81 -9.69
CA PRO A 56 -21.69 7.80 -9.54
C PRO A 56 -22.20 7.58 -8.11
N LEU A 57 -21.37 7.02 -7.21
CA LEU A 57 -21.74 6.86 -5.79
C LEU A 57 -21.72 8.20 -5.05
N ASN A 58 -20.99 9.20 -5.57
CA ASN A 58 -20.83 10.51 -4.95
C ASN A 58 -20.40 10.44 -3.47
N LEU A 59 -19.56 9.45 -3.15
CA LEU A 59 -18.96 9.28 -1.83
C LEU A 59 -17.53 9.85 -1.84
N PRO A 60 -16.99 10.23 -0.67
CA PRO A 60 -15.59 10.58 -0.55
C PRO A 60 -14.69 9.40 -0.94
N GLU A 61 -13.64 9.67 -1.71
CA GLU A 61 -12.73 8.64 -2.23
C GLU A 61 -11.27 9.04 -2.00
N PHE A 62 -10.50 8.17 -1.35
CA PHE A 62 -9.04 8.28 -1.32
C PHE A 62 -8.42 7.19 -2.19
N HIS A 63 -7.60 7.57 -3.18
CA HIS A 63 -6.89 6.68 -4.08
C HIS A 63 -5.40 6.72 -3.78
N LEU A 64 -4.80 5.53 -3.62
CA LEU A 64 -3.37 5.37 -3.48
C LEU A 64 -2.86 4.51 -4.63
N TYR A 65 -1.86 5.02 -5.34
CA TYR A 65 -1.21 4.33 -6.44
C TYR A 65 0.29 4.20 -6.17
N ASP A 66 0.87 3.07 -6.56
CA ASP A 66 2.32 2.90 -6.55
C ASP A 66 2.94 3.85 -7.61
N HIS A 67 4.12 4.41 -7.39
CA HIS A 67 4.75 5.27 -8.39
C HIS A 67 5.10 4.49 -9.65
N GLU A 68 5.57 3.25 -9.47
CA GLU A 68 6.15 2.40 -10.50
C GLU A 68 7.22 3.11 -11.35
N LEU A 69 7.61 2.48 -12.47
CA LEU A 69 8.50 3.05 -13.47
C LEU A 69 7.71 3.39 -14.75
N PRO A 70 8.16 4.37 -15.57
CA PRO A 70 7.53 4.65 -16.86
C PRO A 70 7.39 3.39 -17.76
N PRO A 71 6.29 3.23 -18.51
CA PRO A 71 5.18 4.17 -18.72
C PRO A 71 4.06 4.11 -17.66
N GLU A 72 4.22 3.26 -16.64
CA GLU A 72 3.18 2.98 -15.66
C GLU A 72 2.94 4.16 -14.70
N THR A 73 3.98 4.94 -14.43
CA THR A 73 3.91 6.19 -13.66
C THR A 73 2.98 7.21 -14.32
N GLU A 74 3.10 7.43 -15.62
CA GLU A 74 2.31 8.41 -16.36
C GLU A 74 0.83 8.05 -16.39
N HIS A 75 0.52 6.75 -16.55
CA HIS A 75 -0.86 6.27 -16.48
C HIS A 75 -1.50 6.49 -15.12
N ARG A 76 -0.74 6.29 -14.03
CA ARG A 76 -1.21 6.51 -12.66
C ARG A 76 -1.34 7.98 -12.33
N GLN A 77 -0.41 8.81 -12.80
CA GLN A 77 -0.52 10.27 -12.64
C GLN A 77 -1.78 10.80 -13.32
N ALA A 78 -2.04 10.40 -14.57
CA ALA A 78 -3.25 10.81 -15.28
C ALA A 78 -4.53 10.35 -14.58
N ALA A 79 -4.52 9.15 -13.97
CA ALA A 79 -5.65 8.66 -13.18
C ALA A 79 -5.81 9.44 -11.87
N ALA A 80 -4.72 9.82 -11.20
CA ALA A 80 -4.75 10.64 -9.99
C ALA A 80 -5.28 12.04 -10.28
N ASP A 81 -4.84 12.67 -11.38
CA ASP A 81 -5.31 13.99 -11.80
C ASP A 81 -6.81 13.98 -12.08
N CYS A 82 -7.32 12.92 -12.71
CA CYS A 82 -8.75 12.72 -12.94
C CYS A 82 -9.56 12.61 -11.63
N VAL A 83 -9.07 11.84 -10.64
CA VAL A 83 -9.73 11.74 -9.33
C VAL A 83 -9.72 13.08 -8.59
N ASN A 84 -8.59 13.80 -8.62
CA ASN A 84 -8.39 15.06 -7.91
C ASN A 84 -9.24 16.23 -8.45
N GLN A 85 -9.83 16.09 -9.64
CA GLN A 85 -10.80 17.05 -10.18
C GLN A 85 -12.18 16.94 -9.51
N ARG A 86 -12.44 15.86 -8.76
CA ARG A 86 -13.75 15.60 -8.14
C ARG A 86 -13.79 16.10 -6.70
N ALA A 87 -14.94 16.65 -6.32
CA ALA A 87 -15.17 17.08 -4.94
C ALA A 87 -15.07 15.89 -3.97
N ASN A 88 -14.53 16.13 -2.78
CA ASN A 88 -14.35 15.13 -1.72
C ASN A 88 -13.50 13.91 -2.12
N CYS A 89 -12.75 13.99 -3.22
CA CYS A 89 -11.86 12.94 -3.68
C CYS A 89 -10.40 13.41 -3.57
N GLN A 90 -9.51 12.47 -3.29
CA GLN A 90 -8.07 12.67 -3.22
C GLN A 90 -7.38 11.45 -3.85
N ALA A 91 -6.35 11.69 -4.65
CA ALA A 91 -5.50 10.67 -5.21
C ALA A 91 -4.04 11.07 -5.11
N VAL A 92 -3.22 10.13 -4.68
CA VAL A 92 -1.78 10.31 -4.51
C VAL A 92 -1.02 9.13 -5.12
N LEU A 93 0.19 9.41 -5.61
CA LEU A 93 1.18 8.39 -5.93
C LEU A 93 2.18 8.33 -4.77
N THR A 94 2.70 7.14 -4.49
CA THR A 94 3.83 6.98 -3.56
C THR A 94 5.04 7.78 -4.08
N ARG A 95 5.88 8.37 -3.22
CA ARG A 95 7.18 8.93 -3.69
C ARG A 95 8.20 7.85 -4.03
N LYS A 96 8.16 6.74 -3.30
CA LYS A 96 8.95 5.54 -3.58
C LYS A 96 8.24 4.69 -4.64
N ARG A 97 8.92 3.70 -5.20
CA ARG A 97 8.36 2.88 -6.29
C ARG A 97 7.04 2.19 -5.93
N SER A 98 6.95 1.55 -4.78
CA SER A 98 5.72 0.92 -4.28
C SER A 98 5.65 0.93 -2.75
N LEU A 99 4.53 0.47 -2.19
CA LEU A 99 4.36 0.29 -0.73
C LEU A 99 5.45 -0.57 -0.08
N GLU A 100 5.98 -1.58 -0.77
CA GLU A 100 7.05 -2.42 -0.22
C GLU A 100 8.34 -1.64 0.03
N ASN A 101 8.58 -0.55 -0.70
CA ASN A 101 9.77 0.29 -0.53
C ASN A 101 9.76 1.06 0.80
N TYR A 102 8.63 1.12 1.52
CA TYR A 102 8.56 1.70 2.86
C TYR A 102 8.94 0.73 3.98
N LEU A 103 9.09 -0.57 3.68
CA LEU A 103 9.60 -1.53 4.65
C LEU A 103 11.09 -1.28 4.91
N HIS A 104 11.49 -1.36 6.17
CA HIS A 104 12.89 -1.25 6.55
C HIS A 104 13.59 -2.62 6.37
N PRO A 105 14.82 -2.68 5.82
CA PRO A 105 15.56 -3.93 5.64
C PRO A 105 15.64 -4.79 6.92
N GLN A 106 15.84 -4.16 8.09
CA GLN A 106 15.84 -4.84 9.38
C GLN A 106 14.54 -5.61 9.67
N ALA A 107 13.38 -5.08 9.30
CA ALA A 107 12.10 -5.78 9.51
C ALA A 107 11.97 -7.01 8.59
N ILE A 108 12.47 -6.89 7.36
CA ILE A 108 12.53 -7.99 6.39
C ILE A 108 13.48 -9.08 6.88
N GLU A 109 14.66 -8.70 7.38
CA GLU A 109 15.63 -9.62 7.97
C GLU A 109 15.06 -10.31 9.22
N THR A 110 14.40 -9.56 10.11
CA THR A 110 13.78 -10.10 11.33
C THR A 110 12.70 -11.14 10.99
N ALA A 111 11.92 -10.91 9.93
CA ALA A 111 10.82 -11.78 9.56
C ALA A 111 11.25 -13.04 8.80
N GLY A 112 12.35 -12.99 8.05
CA GLY A 112 12.71 -14.04 7.09
C GLY A 112 14.19 -14.40 7.02
N SER A 113 15.01 -13.92 7.96
CA SER A 113 16.48 -14.07 7.98
C SER A 113 17.15 -13.67 6.67
N CYS A 114 16.52 -12.72 5.97
CA CYS A 114 16.88 -12.28 4.63
C CYS A 114 17.47 -10.87 4.70
N SER A 115 18.80 -10.78 4.63
CA SER A 115 19.52 -9.50 4.60
C SER A 115 19.57 -8.97 3.16
N ILE A 116 18.88 -7.87 2.91
CA ILE A 116 18.82 -7.19 1.61
C ILE A 116 19.11 -5.70 1.75
N SER A 117 19.58 -5.09 0.66
CA SER A 117 19.68 -3.64 0.51
C SER A 117 18.98 -3.25 -0.78
N PHE A 118 18.32 -2.10 -0.78
CA PHE A 118 17.59 -1.58 -1.93
C PHE A 118 17.38 -0.08 -1.79
N ASP A 119 17.30 0.60 -2.93
CA ASP A 119 16.96 2.02 -3.02
C ASP A 119 15.45 2.23 -3.15
N ASP A 120 15.03 3.49 -3.12
CA ASP A 120 13.62 3.88 -3.14
C ASP A 120 12.87 3.48 -4.42
N PHE A 121 13.60 3.14 -5.50
CA PHE A 121 13.03 2.74 -6.78
C PHE A 121 13.30 1.29 -7.20
N ASP A 122 13.94 0.50 -6.34
CA ASP A 122 14.18 -0.91 -6.60
C ASP A 122 12.92 -1.76 -6.47
N CYS A 123 12.92 -2.93 -7.14
CA CYS A 123 11.87 -3.93 -7.02
C CYS A 123 12.03 -4.74 -5.72
N VAL A 124 11.59 -4.22 -4.58
CA VAL A 124 11.77 -4.89 -3.27
C VAL A 124 11.17 -6.30 -3.27
N ALA A 125 10.03 -6.50 -3.94
CA ALA A 125 9.43 -7.83 -4.10
C ALA A 125 10.32 -8.82 -4.86
N GLU A 126 11.00 -8.41 -5.94
CA GLU A 126 11.90 -9.30 -6.68
C GLU A 126 13.21 -9.55 -5.91
N ILE A 127 13.79 -8.52 -5.30
CA ILE A 127 14.99 -8.62 -4.46
C ILE A 127 14.74 -9.60 -3.30
N THR A 128 13.63 -9.42 -2.60
CA THR A 128 13.21 -10.31 -1.50
C THR A 128 12.96 -11.73 -2.00
N ALA A 129 12.29 -11.89 -3.14
CA ALA A 129 12.04 -13.22 -3.70
C ALA A 129 13.34 -13.96 -4.05
N LYS A 130 14.33 -13.25 -4.61
CA LYS A 130 15.65 -13.83 -4.92
C LYS A 130 16.36 -14.27 -3.64
N CYS A 131 16.40 -13.43 -2.62
CA CYS A 131 17.02 -13.75 -1.34
C CYS A 131 16.35 -14.96 -0.65
N LEU A 132 15.02 -14.97 -0.53
CA LEU A 132 14.28 -16.10 0.06
C LEU A 132 14.43 -17.38 -0.76
N TYR A 133 14.53 -17.28 -2.08
CA TYR A 133 14.80 -18.41 -2.95
C TYR A 133 16.20 -19.00 -2.70
N GLN A 134 17.22 -18.16 -2.53
CA GLN A 134 18.61 -18.60 -2.33
C GLN A 134 18.88 -19.21 -0.96
N GLN A 135 18.04 -18.95 0.05
CA GLN A 135 18.13 -19.58 1.37
C GLN A 135 17.77 -21.07 1.37
N GLY A 136 17.06 -21.57 0.35
CA GLY A 136 16.69 -22.98 0.23
C GLY A 136 17.81 -23.88 -0.30
N VAL A 137 17.67 -25.20 -0.14
CA VAL A 137 18.54 -26.18 -0.83
C VAL A 137 18.11 -26.26 -2.29
N ILE A 138 18.63 -25.33 -3.09
CA ILE A 138 18.20 -25.07 -4.45
C ILE A 138 19.37 -25.22 -5.42
N ASN A 139 19.19 -26.03 -6.46
CA ASN A 139 20.24 -26.35 -7.43
C ASN A 139 20.20 -25.51 -8.72
N GLN A 140 19.17 -24.67 -8.91
CA GLN A 140 19.02 -23.86 -10.12
C GLN A 140 19.24 -22.37 -9.80
N PRO A 141 20.18 -21.68 -10.48
CA PRO A 141 20.34 -20.23 -10.38
C PRO A 141 19.05 -19.47 -10.70
N TRP A 142 18.82 -18.34 -10.02
CA TRP A 142 17.62 -17.50 -10.16
C TRP A 142 17.40 -17.06 -11.61
N GLU A 143 18.47 -16.71 -12.30
CA GLU A 143 18.51 -16.16 -13.65
C GLU A 143 18.06 -17.18 -14.70
N LEU A 144 18.15 -18.48 -14.39
CA LEU A 144 17.70 -19.55 -15.28
C LEU A 144 16.20 -19.83 -15.17
N HIS A 145 15.48 -19.15 -14.27
CA HIS A 145 14.02 -19.26 -14.20
C HIS A 145 13.32 -18.42 -15.25
N SER A 146 12.25 -18.98 -15.82
CA SER A 146 11.36 -18.23 -16.71
C SER A 146 10.82 -16.96 -16.02
N GLN A 147 10.54 -15.93 -16.82
CA GLN A 147 9.95 -14.69 -16.33
C GLN A 147 8.65 -14.93 -15.54
N ARG A 148 7.82 -15.88 -16.01
CA ARG A 148 6.58 -16.26 -15.31
C ARG A 148 6.85 -16.89 -13.94
N ALA A 149 7.88 -17.72 -13.82
CA ALA A 149 8.28 -18.30 -12.54
C ALA A 149 8.81 -17.22 -11.58
N ARG A 150 9.70 -16.35 -12.05
CA ARG A 150 10.21 -15.22 -11.26
C ARG A 150 9.10 -14.28 -10.80
N SER A 151 8.17 -13.93 -11.68
CA SER A 151 6.99 -13.12 -11.34
C SER A 151 6.10 -13.79 -10.28
N ARG A 152 5.85 -15.10 -10.38
CA ARG A 152 5.12 -15.84 -9.33
C ARG A 152 5.85 -15.81 -7.99
N MET A 153 7.17 -15.92 -7.99
CA MET A 153 7.99 -15.83 -6.78
C MET A 153 7.97 -14.42 -6.18
N ALA A 154 8.13 -13.38 -7.00
CA ALA A 154 7.99 -11.99 -6.61
C ALA A 154 6.60 -11.70 -6.01
N ASN A 155 5.51 -12.19 -6.61
CA ASN A 155 4.17 -12.03 -6.06
C ASN A 155 3.98 -12.72 -4.70
N ARG A 156 4.64 -13.87 -4.47
CA ARG A 156 4.64 -14.52 -3.15
C ARG A 156 5.43 -13.70 -2.13
N ALA A 157 6.58 -13.16 -2.52
CA ALA A 157 7.35 -12.26 -1.68
C ALA A 157 6.58 -10.97 -1.37
N LYS A 158 5.93 -10.35 -2.37
CA LYS A 158 5.05 -9.17 -2.19
C LYS A 158 3.99 -9.46 -1.12
N ARG A 159 3.30 -10.60 -1.20
CA ARG A 159 2.32 -10.98 -0.16
C ARG A 159 2.97 -11.11 1.22
N TRP A 160 4.09 -11.82 1.31
CA TRP A 160 4.80 -12.03 2.57
C TRP A 160 5.30 -10.71 3.18
N LEU A 161 5.81 -9.78 2.37
CA LEU A 161 6.24 -8.45 2.79
C LEU A 161 5.08 -7.68 3.46
N ASN A 162 3.92 -7.64 2.81
CA ASN A 162 2.76 -6.87 3.27
C ASN A 162 1.95 -7.54 4.38
N THR A 163 2.24 -8.80 4.74
CA THR A 163 1.49 -9.54 5.77
C THR A 163 2.33 -9.97 6.95
N ILE A 164 3.60 -10.33 6.72
CA ILE A 164 4.52 -10.87 7.72
C ILE A 164 5.62 -9.86 8.03
N ALA A 165 6.36 -9.38 7.03
CA ALA A 165 7.50 -8.48 7.27
C ALA A 165 7.06 -7.15 7.88
N VAL A 166 5.92 -6.59 7.45
CA VAL A 166 5.36 -5.36 8.02
C VAL A 166 5.07 -5.48 9.53
N ASN A 167 4.79 -6.67 10.06
CA ASN A 167 4.56 -6.85 11.51
C ASN A 167 5.84 -6.67 12.34
N ALA A 168 7.01 -6.79 11.72
CA ALA A 168 8.30 -6.51 12.36
C ALA A 168 8.69 -5.02 12.27
N MET A 169 7.88 -4.17 11.64
CA MET A 169 8.10 -2.74 11.63
C MET A 169 7.77 -2.09 12.98
N THR A 170 8.45 -0.99 13.27
CA THR A 170 8.17 -0.11 14.41
C THR A 170 8.01 1.34 13.91
N PRO A 171 7.44 2.25 14.70
CA PRO A 171 7.39 3.68 14.34
C PRO A 171 8.76 4.26 13.99
N GLU A 172 9.84 3.82 14.65
CA GLU A 172 11.21 4.25 14.37
C GLU A 172 11.69 3.74 13.01
N LEU A 173 11.39 2.48 12.68
CA LEU A 173 11.74 1.90 11.38
C LEU A 173 10.96 2.56 10.23
N PHE A 174 9.69 2.91 10.45
CA PHE A 174 8.92 3.70 9.48
C PHE A 174 9.52 5.08 9.30
N ARG A 175 9.79 5.82 10.38
CA ARG A 175 10.41 7.16 10.32
C ARG A 175 11.78 7.15 9.63
N ALA A 176 12.56 6.09 9.83
CA ALA A 176 13.85 5.94 9.15
C ALA A 176 13.70 5.73 7.63
N ARG A 177 12.63 5.06 7.18
CA ARG A 177 12.34 4.87 5.74
C ARG A 177 11.56 6.02 5.11
N ASP A 178 10.76 6.71 5.90
CA ASP A 178 9.86 7.79 5.50
C ASP A 178 10.08 9.03 6.38
N PRO A 179 11.20 9.75 6.20
CA PRO A 179 11.55 10.90 7.03
C PRO A 179 10.63 12.11 6.79
N ASP A 180 9.91 12.13 5.67
CA ASP A 180 9.00 13.21 5.29
C ASP A 180 7.55 12.96 5.72
N ASP A 181 7.31 11.90 6.52
CA ASP A 181 6.01 11.50 7.06
C ASP A 181 4.92 11.33 5.97
N GLU A 182 5.26 10.81 4.80
CA GLU A 182 4.30 10.58 3.71
C GLU A 182 3.19 9.60 4.12
N LEU A 183 3.55 8.48 4.75
CA LEU A 183 2.62 7.47 5.25
C LEU A 183 1.66 8.06 6.29
N ILE A 184 2.20 8.78 7.27
CA ILE A 184 1.40 9.44 8.32
C ILE A 184 0.53 10.54 7.73
N GLY A 185 1.05 11.27 6.75
CA GLY A 185 0.34 12.29 5.99
C GLY A 185 -0.92 11.73 5.33
N TRP A 186 -0.82 10.58 4.67
CA TRP A 186 -1.99 9.91 4.07
C TRP A 186 -3.03 9.52 5.12
N LEU A 187 -2.61 8.91 6.23
CA LEU A 187 -3.53 8.49 7.29
C LEU A 187 -4.27 9.69 7.89
N ARG A 188 -3.58 10.80 8.14
CA ARG A 188 -4.19 12.05 8.63
C ARG A 188 -5.13 12.66 7.59
N LEU A 189 -4.77 12.64 6.31
CA LEU A 189 -5.63 13.12 5.24
C LEU A 189 -6.92 12.29 5.14
N MET A 190 -6.84 10.96 5.21
CA MET A 190 -8.02 10.09 5.26
C MET A 190 -8.93 10.44 6.45
N ALA A 191 -8.37 10.62 7.65
CA ALA A 191 -9.15 11.02 8.83
C ALA A 191 -9.87 12.38 8.62
N GLN A 192 -9.20 13.35 8.01
CA GLN A 192 -9.82 14.64 7.69
C GLN A 192 -10.96 14.53 6.67
N MET A 193 -10.83 13.65 5.68
CA MET A 193 -11.88 13.41 4.68
C MET A 193 -13.12 12.79 5.34
N MET A 194 -12.92 11.84 6.26
CA MET A 194 -14.01 11.22 7.01
C MET A 194 -14.75 12.26 7.89
N ALA A 195 -14.01 13.14 8.57
CA ALA A 195 -14.61 14.19 9.41
C ALA A 195 -15.41 15.24 8.64
N LYS A 196 -15.07 15.50 7.36
CA LYS A 196 -15.77 16.46 6.49
C LYS A 196 -17.04 15.87 5.85
N SER A 197 -17.19 14.56 5.88
CA SER A 197 -18.31 13.88 5.25
C SER A 197 -19.54 14.04 6.15
N PRO A 198 -20.61 14.71 5.71
CA PRO A 198 -21.81 14.78 6.53
C PRO A 198 -22.33 13.35 6.71
N THR A 199 -22.39 12.89 7.95
CA THR A 199 -23.08 11.66 8.32
C THR A 199 -24.56 11.81 7.99
N HIS A 200 -24.96 11.48 6.77
CA HIS A 200 -26.35 11.22 6.42
C HIS A 200 -26.71 9.81 6.88
N PHE A 201 -26.83 9.62 8.19
CA PHE A 201 -27.73 8.61 8.72
C PHE A 201 -29.08 9.29 8.91
N THR A 202 -29.96 9.11 7.93
CA THR A 202 -31.39 9.29 8.14
C THR A 202 -31.78 8.44 9.34
N GLN A 203 -32.19 9.10 10.42
CA GLN A 203 -33.02 8.45 11.43
C GLN A 203 -34.30 8.00 10.70
N GLU A 204 -34.45 6.70 10.51
CA GLU A 204 -35.73 6.11 10.17
C GLU A 204 -36.67 6.36 11.35
N THR A 205 -37.52 7.37 11.19
CA THR A 205 -38.80 7.42 11.89
C THR A 205 -39.72 6.40 11.21
N GLU A 206 -39.98 5.27 11.87
CA GLU A 206 -41.32 4.68 12.06
C GLU A 206 -41.28 3.56 13.10
#